data_AF-A0A7D9LM91-F1
#
_entry.id   AF-A0A7D9LM91-F1
#
_cell.length_a   1.000
_cell.length_b   1.000
_cell.length_c   1.000
_cell.angle_alpha   90.00
_cell.angle_beta   90.00
_cell.angle_gamma   90.00
#
_symmetry.space_group_name_H-M   'P 1'
#
loop_
_entity.id
_entity.type
_entity.pdbx_description
1 polymer ?
#
loop_
_entity_poly.entity_id
_entity_poly.type
_entity_poly.pdbx_seq_one_letter_code
_entity_poly.pdbx_strand_id
1 'polypeptide(L)' 'VFERLRSILHNSDIEKRVQYMVEVMFAIRKDKFKDHPSVVEELDVVDESDQITHLLRLEEAGKTEDILSKS' A
#
# COMPACT_ATOMS: atom_id res chain seq x y z
N VAL A 1 5.83 -7.78 -7.02
CA VAL A 1 5.79 -6.32 -7.31
C VAL A 1 7.17 -5.73 -7.59
N PHE A 2 8.12 -5.78 -6.65
CA PHE A 2 9.46 -5.16 -6.83
C PHE A 2 10.27 -5.66 -8.04
N GLU A 3 10.15 -6.94 -8.39
CA GLU A 3 10.76 -7.47 -9.61
C GLU A 3 10.20 -6.82 -10.89
N ARG A 4 8.88 -6.59 -10.94
CA ARG A 4 8.24 -5.88 -12.06
C ARG A 4 8.70 -4.43 -12.13
N LEU A 5 8.82 -3.75 -10.99
CA LEU A 5 9.37 -2.40 -10.91
C LEU A 5 10.83 -2.35 -11.40
N ARG A 6 11.63 -3.38 -11.08
CA ARG A 6 12.99 -3.52 -11.61
C ARG A 6 12.97 -3.70 -13.14
N SER A 7 12.08 -4.54 -13.66
CA SER A 7 11.95 -4.72 -15.11
C SER A 7 11.61 -3.41 -15.82
N ILE A 8 10.68 -2.62 -15.28
CA ILE A 8 10.30 -1.29 -15.81
C ILE A 8 11.50 -0.34 -15.88
N LEU A 9 12.37 -0.33 -14.86
CA LEU A 9 13.57 0.51 -14.85
C LEU A 9 14.61 0.13 -15.93
N HIS A 10 14.68 -1.14 -16.33
CA HIS A 10 15.75 -1.63 -17.21
C HIS A 10 15.31 -1.82 -18.66
N ASN A 11 14.03 -2.13 -18.88
CA ASN A 11 13.54 -2.67 -20.16
C ASN A 11 12.55 -1.73 -20.87
N SER A 12 12.46 -0.46 -20.47
CA SER A 12 11.47 0.47 -21.01
C SER A 12 12.04 1.87 -21.14
N ASP A 13 11.70 2.57 -22.23
CA ASP A 13 11.89 4.02 -22.31
C ASP A 13 10.86 4.67 -21.38
N ILE A 14 11.32 5.19 -20.25
CA ILE A 14 10.47 5.72 -19.19
C ILE A 14 10.77 7.18 -18.93
N GLU A 15 9.71 7.94 -18.65
CA GLU A 15 9.84 9.33 -18.26
C GLU A 15 10.63 9.47 -16.96
N LYS A 16 11.49 10.50 -16.86
CA LYS A 16 12.34 10.77 -15.68
C LYS A 16 11.55 10.80 -14.37
N ARG A 17 10.32 11.30 -14.38
CA ARG A 17 9.45 11.30 -13.20
C ARG A 17 9.16 9.89 -12.69
N VAL A 18 8.83 8.96 -13.60
CA VAL A 18 8.54 7.56 -13.25
C VAL A 18 9.79 6.87 -12.73
N GLN A 19 10.94 7.08 -13.38
CA GLN A 19 12.23 6.55 -12.91
C GLN A 19 12.50 6.99 -11.47
N TYR A 20 12.40 8.29 -11.17
CA TYR A 20 12.63 8.83 -9.83
C TYR A 20 11.71 8.19 -8.77
N MET A 21 10.42 8.05 -9.07
CA MET A 21 9.48 7.42 -8.13
C MET A 21 9.88 5.97 -7.80
N VAL A 22 10.31 5.20 -8.80
CA VAL A 22 10.71 3.81 -8.59
C VAL A 22 12.05 3.73 -7.83
N GLU A 23 13.00 4.61 -8.12
CA GLU A 23 14.26 4.71 -7.37
C GLU A 23 14.03 5.06 -5.90
N VAL A 24 13.16 6.05 -5.61
CA VAL A 24 12.74 6.38 -4.24
C VAL A 24 12.12 5.17 -3.54
N MET A 25 11.26 4.42 -4.23
CA MET A 25 10.66 3.19 -3.69
C MET A 25 11.73 2.14 -3.32
N PHE A 26 12.79 1.99 -4.14
CA PHE A 26 13.91 1.10 -3.80
C PHE A 26 14.76 1.61 -2.64
N ALA A 27 14.94 2.93 -2.52
CA ALA A 27 15.62 3.54 -1.37
C ALA A 27 14.85 3.28 -0.06
N ILE A 28 13.53 3.50 -0.06
CA ILE A 28 12.65 3.20 1.08
C ILE A 28 12.75 1.73 1.49
N ARG A 29 12.71 0.80 0.52
CA ARG A 29 12.86 -0.64 0.79
C ARG A 29 14.24 -0.97 1.37
N LYS A 30 15.31 -0.37 0.84
CA LYS A 30 16.69 -0.57 1.34
C LYS A 30 16.82 -0.14 2.80
N ASP A 31 16.16 0.96 3.14
CA ASP A 31 16.07 1.50 4.49
C ASP A 31 15.04 0.77 5.36
N LYS A 32 14.55 -0.39 4.90
CA LYS A 32 13.58 -1.26 5.61
C LYS A 32 12.32 -0.53 6.05
N PHE A 33 11.87 0.46 5.28
CA PHE A 33 10.66 1.24 5.58
C PHE A 33 10.73 1.97 6.93
N LYS A 34 11.92 2.34 7.41
CA LYS A 34 12.12 2.97 8.73
C LYS A 34 11.23 4.20 9.01
N ASP A 35 10.92 4.98 7.97
CA ASP A 35 10.10 6.20 8.06
C ASP A 35 8.61 5.94 7.74
N HIS A 36 8.23 4.67 7.53
CA HIS A 36 6.88 4.22 7.17
C HIS A 36 6.47 3.05 8.08
N PRO A 37 6.23 3.30 9.38
CA PRO A 37 5.80 2.25 10.30
C PRO A 37 4.46 1.65 9.86
N SER A 38 4.24 0.36 10.14
CA SER A 38 3.00 -0.34 9.78
C SER A 38 1.77 0.23 10.50
N VAL A 39 1.97 0.67 11.74
CA VAL A 39 0.98 1.37 12.58
C VAL A 39 1.74 2.48 13.32
N VAL A 40 1.18 3.69 13.32
CA VAL A 40 1.74 4.80 14.12
C VAL A 40 1.37 4.58 15.58
N GLU A 41 2.27 4.86 16.51
CA GLU A 41 2.09 4.58 17.96
C GLU A 41 0.77 5.13 18.53
N GLU A 42 0.38 6.34 18.15
CA GLU A 42 -0.88 6.98 18.58
C GLU A 42 -2.15 6.23 18.11
N LEU A 43 -2.02 5.31 17.14
CA LEU A 43 -3.11 4.54 16.54
C LEU A 43 -3.10 3.06 16.96
N ASP A 44 -2.12 2.62 17.76
CA ASP A 44 -2.01 1.24 18.25
C ASP A 44 -2.88 1.02 19.50
N VAL A 45 -4.21 1.05 19.31
CA VAL A 45 -5.20 1.07 20.41
C VAL A 45 -6.00 -0.22 20.58
N VAL A 46 -5.89 -1.17 19.63
CA VAL A 46 -6.67 -2.41 19.62
C VAL A 46 -5.73 -3.60 19.78
N ASP A 47 -5.99 -4.45 20.77
CA ASP A 47 -5.23 -5.68 21.00
C ASP A 47 -5.26 -6.60 19.77
N GLU A 48 -4.14 -7.24 19.45
CA GLU A 48 -4.01 -8.12 18.29
C GLU A 48 -5.06 -9.25 18.28
N SER A 49 -5.46 -9.74 19.45
CA SER A 49 -6.47 -10.81 19.57
C SER A 49 -7.89 -10.35 19.27
N ASP A 50 -8.15 -9.05 19.35
CA ASP A 50 -9.44 -8.42 19.02
C ASP A 50 -9.51 -7.93 17.56
N GLN A 51 -8.42 -8.02 16.80
CA GLN A 51 -8.37 -7.58 15.41
C GLN A 51 -9.06 -8.58 14.46
N ILE A 52 -9.98 -8.07 13.65
CA ILE A 52 -10.66 -8.85 12.60
C ILE A 52 -10.12 -8.42 11.23
N THR A 53 -9.42 -9.33 10.54
CA THR A 53 -8.90 -9.09 9.18
C THR A 53 -9.91 -9.55 8.14
N HIS A 54 -10.55 -8.60 7.45
CA HIS A 54 -11.43 -8.91 6.32
C HIS A 54 -10.62 -9.11 5.02
N LEU A 55 -10.96 -10.16 4.25
CA LEU A 55 -10.37 -10.41 2.94
C LEU A 55 -11.30 -9.90 1.85
N LEU A 56 -10.92 -8.79 1.22
CA LEU A 56 -11.65 -8.16 0.11
C LEU A 56 -10.79 -8.21 -1.16
N ARG A 57 -11.38 -8.54 -2.30
CA ARG A 57 -10.67 -8.54 -3.60
C ARG A 57 -10.99 -7.28 -4.39
N LEU A 58 -10.02 -6.81 -5.18
CA LEU A 58 -10.19 -5.61 -6.01
C LEU A 58 -11.24 -5.79 -7.12
N GLU A 59 -11.38 -7.00 -7.64
CA GLU A 59 -12.37 -7.35 -8.67
C GLU A 59 -13.79 -7.54 -8.12
N GLU A 60 -13.98 -7.62 -6.79
CA GLU A 60 -15.30 -7.76 -6.19
C GLU A 60 -16.02 -6.41 -6.17
N ALA A 61 -17.24 -6.37 -6.68
CA ALA A 61 -18.11 -5.20 -6.54
C ALA A 61 -18.53 -5.07 -5.07
N GLY A 62 -17.97 -4.10 -4.37
CA GLY A 62 -18.41 -3.73 -3.03
C GLY A 62 -19.86 -3.24 -3.06
N LYS A 63 -20.65 -3.66 -2.07
CA LYS A 63 -21.97 -3.07 -1.83
C LYS A 63 -21.79 -1.86 -0.94
N THR A 64 -22.31 -0.72 -1.38
CA THR A 64 -22.44 0.46 -0.51
C THR A 64 -23.73 0.30 0.30
N GLU A 65 -23.64 0.46 1.62
CA GLU A 65 -24.80 0.37 2.52
C GLU A 65 -25.51 1.73 2.65
N ASP A 66 -25.78 2.39 1.52
CA ASP A 66 -26.27 3.77 1.48
C ASP A 66 -27.63 3.94 2.20
N ILE A 67 -28.39 2.85 2.33
CA ILE A 67 -29.67 2.81 3.06
C ILE A 67 -29.52 3.06 4.56
N LEU A 68 -28.36 2.75 5.15
CA LEU A 68 -28.10 2.91 6.58
C LEU A 68 -27.82 4.37 6.97
N SER A 69 -27.56 5.24 6.00
CA SER A 69 -27.27 6.67 6.22
C SER A 69 -28.52 7.57 6.24
N LYS A 70 -29.72 7.00 6.03
CA LYS A 70 -30.98 7.76 5.87
C LYS A 70 -31.93 7.68 7.08
N SER A 71 -31.43 7.38 8.28
CA SER A 71 -32.21 7.41 9.52
C SER A 71 -31.86 8.62 10.39
#